data_AF-A0A0G0CU80-F1
#
_entry.id   AF-A0A0G0CU80-F1
#
_cell.length_a   1.000
_cell.length_b   1.000
_cell.length_c   1.000
_cell.angle_alpha   90.00
_cell.angle_beta   90.00
_cell.angle_gamma   90.00
#
_symmetry.space_group_name_H-M   'P 1'
#
loop_
_entity.id
_entity.type
_entity.pdbx_description
1 polymer ?
#
loop_
_entity_poly.entity_id
_entity_poly.type
_entity_poly.pdbx_seq_one_letter_code
_entity_poly.pdbx_strand_id
1 'polypeptide(L)'
;MQNVQKYLTKKNLLFVVIFTVLGFIALQIPVAQLEGSKTKFMLYDAFAPIAGTFIGSLPGVLAVFFMQFINFLVHGAVIEDAGTIIRFLPMLFAVLYFAKKGKFNLVIPIIAILAFIAHPIGRTVWYFSLFWTIPIIAYFFRDRFLLARSLGATFTAHAVGGALWIWVFALPASIWISLIPVVVLERALFAIGISVSFVLVNNLLAFLQKKHILNLGFNIEGKYLLGALYHESNTQTNP
;
A
#
# COMPACT_ATOMS: atom_id res chain seq x y z
N MET A 1 4.67 -4.80 27.91
CA MET A 1 5.90 -4.59 27.10
C MET A 1 6.43 -5.86 26.41
N GLN A 2 6.15 -7.08 26.89
CA GLN A 2 6.63 -8.34 26.27
C GLN A 2 6.12 -8.61 24.83
N ASN A 3 4.98 -8.05 24.42
CA ASN A 3 4.41 -8.29 23.08
C ASN A 3 5.09 -7.51 21.95
N VAL A 4 5.80 -6.41 22.24
CA VAL A 4 6.45 -5.56 21.22
C VAL A 4 7.79 -6.15 20.78
N GLN A 5 8.52 -6.78 21.71
CA GLN A 5 9.83 -7.41 21.42
C GLN A 5 9.74 -8.53 20.38
N LYS A 6 8.59 -9.21 20.27
CA LYS A 6 8.34 -10.23 19.24
C LYS A 6 8.39 -9.67 17.81
N TYR A 7 8.08 -8.39 17.63
CA TYR A 7 8.03 -7.74 16.31
C TYR A 7 9.29 -6.93 15.99
N LEU A 8 10.14 -6.61 16.99
CA LEU A 8 11.37 -5.84 16.83
C LEU A 8 12.62 -6.72 16.98
N THR A 9 12.68 -7.78 16.17
CA THR A 9 13.88 -8.62 16.09
C THR A 9 14.99 -7.90 15.32
N LYS A 10 16.26 -8.29 15.53
CA LYS A 10 17.40 -7.75 14.74
C LYS A 10 17.17 -7.88 13.23
N LYS A 11 16.55 -8.98 12.79
CA LYS A 11 16.21 -9.23 11.39
C LYS A 11 15.15 -8.24 10.87
N ASN A 12 14.10 -8.01 11.65
CA ASN A 12 13.05 -7.06 11.30
C ASN A 12 13.58 -5.62 11.25
N LEU A 13 14.46 -5.24 12.20
CA LEU A 13 15.08 -3.92 12.20
C LEU A 13 15.97 -3.72 10.96
N LEU A 14 16.80 -4.71 10.62
CA LEU A 14 17.64 -4.65 9.43
C LEU A 14 16.81 -4.51 8.14
N PHE A 15 15.70 -5.25 8.03
CA PHE A 15 14.78 -5.06 6.92
C PHE A 15 14.19 -3.66 6.91
N VAL A 16 13.70 -3.16 8.06
CA VAL A 16 13.12 -1.82 8.15
C VAL A 16 14.11 -0.78 7.62
N VAL A 17 15.40 -0.88 8.00
CA VAL A 17 16.45 0.01 7.49
C VAL A 17 16.64 -0.14 5.98
N ILE A 18 16.87 -1.35 5.48
CA ILE A 18 17.11 -1.60 4.04
C ILE A 18 15.92 -1.11 3.21
N PHE A 19 14.71 -1.47 3.61
CA PHE A 19 13.49 -1.14 2.89
C PHE A 19 13.17 0.35 2.96
N THR A 20 13.52 1.01 4.08
CA THR A 20 13.43 2.47 4.21
C THR A 20 14.37 3.16 3.22
N VAL A 21 15.62 2.71 3.11
CA VAL A 21 16.60 3.29 2.16
C VAL A 21 16.16 3.07 0.71
N LEU A 22 15.81 1.84 0.35
CA LEU A 22 15.36 1.50 -1.01
C LEU A 22 14.06 2.25 -1.36
N GLY A 23 13.12 2.30 -0.42
CA GLY A 23 11.88 3.03 -0.59
C GLY A 23 12.10 4.54 -0.72
N PHE A 24 13.06 5.11 0.02
CA PHE A 24 13.43 6.52 -0.10
C PHE A 24 14.01 6.83 -1.48
N ILE A 25 14.85 5.94 -2.03
CA ILE A 25 15.33 6.05 -3.41
C ILE A 25 14.15 5.96 -4.40
N ALA A 26 13.24 5.01 -4.20
CA ALA A 26 12.05 4.86 -5.05
C ALA A 26 11.10 6.07 -4.98
N LEU A 27 11.07 6.79 -3.86
CA LEU A 27 10.36 8.07 -3.70
C LEU A 27 10.95 9.20 -4.53
N GLN A 28 12.15 9.05 -5.10
CA GLN A 28 12.77 10.05 -5.97
C GLN A 28 12.58 9.74 -7.47
N ILE A 29 12.02 8.58 -7.82
CA ILE A 29 11.89 8.13 -9.21
C ILE A 29 10.44 8.31 -9.68
N PRO A 30 10.13 9.36 -10.46
CA PRO A 30 8.81 9.52 -11.06
C PRO A 30 8.63 8.52 -12.20
N VAL A 31 7.45 7.90 -12.26
CA VAL A 31 7.08 6.92 -13.28
C VAL A 31 6.07 7.50 -14.26
N ALA A 32 5.05 8.20 -13.77
CA ALA A 32 4.03 8.82 -14.62
C ALA A 32 3.50 10.12 -13.99
N GLN A 33 3.02 11.06 -14.79
CA GLN A 33 2.27 12.19 -14.26
C GLN A 33 0.85 11.75 -13.91
N LEU A 34 0.33 12.22 -12.77
CA LEU A 34 -1.06 11.97 -12.39
C LEU A 34 -1.98 12.87 -13.22
N GLU A 35 -3.03 12.29 -13.79
CA GLU A 35 -3.99 13.00 -14.63
C GLU A 35 -4.64 14.16 -13.85
N GLY A 36 -4.66 15.34 -14.48
CA GLY A 36 -5.21 16.55 -13.85
C GLY A 36 -4.38 17.13 -12.69
N SER A 37 -3.14 16.66 -12.48
CA SER A 37 -2.25 17.17 -11.42
C SER A 37 -0.82 17.42 -11.90
N LYS A 38 -0.06 18.24 -11.15
CA LYS A 38 1.40 18.37 -11.27
C LYS A 38 2.14 17.27 -10.49
N THR A 39 1.43 16.50 -9.67
CA THR A 39 1.97 15.39 -8.91
C THR A 39 2.28 14.21 -9.82
N LYS A 40 3.30 13.42 -9.46
CA LYS A 40 3.75 12.26 -10.22
C LYS A 40 3.51 10.99 -9.42
N PHE A 41 3.07 9.93 -10.09
CA PHE A 41 3.15 8.57 -9.61
C PHE A 41 4.62 8.20 -9.46
N MET A 42 5.04 7.88 -8.25
CA MET A 42 6.42 7.53 -7.94
C MET A 42 6.56 6.01 -7.94
N LEU A 43 7.77 5.50 -8.21
CA LEU A 43 8.05 4.05 -8.11
C LEU A 43 7.67 3.50 -6.73
N TYR A 44 7.81 4.35 -5.71
CA TYR A 44 7.32 4.14 -4.36
C TYR A 44 5.85 3.70 -4.28
N ASP A 45 4.94 4.33 -5.01
CA ASP A 45 3.49 4.07 -4.89
C ASP A 45 3.12 2.63 -5.32
N ALA A 46 3.94 2.02 -6.18
CA ALA A 46 3.84 0.61 -6.56
C ALA A 46 4.45 -0.34 -5.51
N PHE A 47 5.55 0.08 -4.88
CA PHE A 47 6.37 -0.76 -4.00
C PHE A 47 5.97 -0.70 -2.52
N ALA A 48 5.43 0.41 -2.04
CA ALA A 48 5.12 0.58 -0.63
C ALA A 48 4.08 -0.42 -0.10
N PRO A 49 2.93 -0.67 -0.79
CA PRO A 49 1.90 -1.57 -0.28
C PRO A 49 2.40 -2.97 0.05
N ILE A 50 3.40 -3.46 -0.68
CA ILE A 50 3.84 -4.86 -0.56
C ILE A 50 4.80 -5.08 0.62
N ALA A 51 5.35 -4.02 1.22
CA ALA A 51 6.38 -4.06 2.25
C ALA A 51 6.07 -5.02 3.40
N GLY A 52 4.84 -4.95 3.92
CA GLY A 52 4.42 -5.75 5.07
C GLY A 52 4.23 -7.24 4.77
N THR A 53 4.20 -7.65 3.50
CA THR A 53 4.03 -9.07 3.16
C THR A 53 5.26 -9.88 3.51
N PHE A 54 6.46 -9.35 3.20
CA PHE A 54 7.68 -10.14 3.26
C PHE A 54 8.21 -10.39 4.67
N ILE A 55 7.90 -9.54 5.65
CA ILE A 55 8.41 -9.69 7.02
C ILE A 55 7.35 -9.48 8.11
N GLY A 56 6.11 -9.19 7.71
CA GLY A 56 4.99 -8.95 8.61
C GLY A 56 4.50 -7.50 8.59
N SER A 57 3.21 -7.35 8.92
CA SER A 57 2.47 -6.09 8.74
C SER A 57 3.05 -4.92 9.55
N LEU A 58 3.40 -5.14 10.83
CA LEU A 58 3.90 -4.06 11.69
C LEU A 58 5.29 -3.55 11.23
N PRO A 59 6.31 -4.40 11.04
CA PRO A 59 7.57 -3.95 10.48
C PRO A 59 7.45 -3.27 9.10
N GLY A 60 6.56 -3.77 8.22
CA GLY A 60 6.30 -3.13 6.94
C GLY A 60 5.70 -1.73 7.07
N VAL A 61 4.73 -1.55 7.96
CA VAL A 61 4.16 -0.22 8.28
C VAL A 61 5.23 0.71 8.83
N LEU A 62 6.09 0.23 9.73
CA LEU A 62 7.19 1.03 10.27
C LEU A 62 8.17 1.45 9.17
N ALA A 63 8.55 0.55 8.27
CA ALA A 63 9.42 0.88 7.14
C ALA A 63 8.81 1.97 6.25
N VAL A 64 7.53 1.84 5.89
CA VAL A 64 6.83 2.82 5.06
C VAL A 64 6.63 4.15 5.78
N PHE A 65 6.37 4.13 7.09
CA PHE A 65 6.30 5.34 7.91
C PHE A 65 7.65 6.05 7.95
N PHE A 66 8.73 5.35 8.29
CA PHE A 66 10.07 5.96 8.42
C PHE A 66 10.58 6.51 7.10
N MET A 67 10.36 5.83 5.98
CA MET A 67 10.75 6.37 4.69
C MET A 67 9.95 7.63 4.32
N GLN A 68 8.63 7.65 4.52
CA GLN A 68 7.86 8.89 4.29
C GLN A 68 8.33 10.01 5.23
N PHE A 69 8.60 9.69 6.49
CA PHE A 69 9.05 10.65 7.50
C PHE A 69 10.42 11.22 7.15
N ILE A 70 11.39 10.38 6.78
CA ILE A 70 12.70 10.82 6.31
C ILE A 70 12.57 11.66 5.04
N ASN A 71 11.71 11.25 4.09
CA ASN A 71 11.47 12.04 2.88
C ASN A 71 10.94 13.43 3.21
N PHE A 72 10.01 13.53 4.16
CA PHE A 72 9.52 14.82 4.66
C PHE A 72 10.62 15.66 5.32
N LEU A 73 11.50 15.06 6.14
CA LEU A 73 12.63 15.77 6.73
C LEU A 73 13.63 16.29 5.69
N VAL A 74 13.97 15.47 4.69
CA VAL A 74 14.93 15.84 3.63
C VAL A 74 14.41 17.00 2.78
N HIS A 75 13.09 17.10 2.58
CA HIS A 75 12.46 18.19 1.85
C HIS A 75 12.13 19.42 2.74
N GLY A 76 12.78 19.53 3.90
CA GLY A 76 12.73 20.72 4.76
C GLY A 76 11.68 20.69 5.86
N ALA A 77 10.97 19.56 6.05
CA ALA A 77 9.98 19.36 7.11
C ALA A 77 8.91 20.48 7.19
N VAL A 78 8.55 21.08 6.05
CA VAL A 78 7.60 22.18 5.98
C VAL A 78 6.18 21.63 6.09
N ILE A 79 5.49 21.95 7.18
CA ILE A 79 4.06 21.67 7.34
C ILE A 79 3.30 22.86 6.76
N GLU A 80 2.81 22.72 5.52
CA GLU A 80 2.04 23.75 4.84
C GLU A 80 0.60 23.79 5.35
N ASP A 81 -0.01 22.62 5.52
CA ASP A 81 -1.38 22.47 6.01
C ASP A 81 -1.60 21.09 6.67
N ALA A 82 -2.84 20.83 7.13
CA ALA A 82 -3.23 19.53 7.65
C ALA A 82 -3.10 18.41 6.60
N GLY A 83 -3.18 18.74 5.31
CA GLY A 83 -2.91 17.88 4.16
C GLY A 83 -1.54 17.23 4.20
N THR A 84 -0.50 17.99 4.59
CA THR A 84 0.88 17.47 4.75
C THR A 84 0.90 16.28 5.71
N ILE A 85 0.15 16.32 6.80
CA ILE A 85 0.13 15.28 7.84
C ILE A 85 -0.79 14.12 7.45
N ILE A 86 -2.00 14.38 6.95
CA ILE A 86 -2.95 13.31 6.63
C ILE A 86 -2.47 12.41 5.49
N ARG A 87 -1.62 12.93 4.59
CA ARG A 87 -1.06 12.16 3.46
C ARG A 87 -0.19 10.98 3.86
N PHE A 88 0.35 10.97 5.08
CA PHE A 88 1.11 9.82 5.59
C PHE A 88 0.24 8.58 5.80
N LEU A 89 -1.03 8.77 6.17
CA LEU A 89 -1.91 7.69 6.65
C LEU A 89 -2.41 6.74 5.56
N PRO A 90 -2.91 7.19 4.40
CA PRO A 90 -3.41 6.32 3.33
C PRO A 90 -2.48 5.17 2.99
N MET A 91 -1.18 5.45 2.88
CA MET A 91 -0.23 4.44 2.47
C MET A 91 -0.08 3.33 3.52
N LEU A 92 -0.05 3.69 4.81
CA LEU A 92 0.08 2.72 5.89
C LEU A 92 -1.10 1.75 5.91
N PHE A 93 -2.31 2.22 5.59
CA PHE A 93 -3.49 1.36 5.50
C PHE A 93 -3.48 0.46 4.26
N ALA A 94 -2.93 0.92 3.14
CA ALA A 94 -2.69 0.05 1.99
C ALA A 94 -1.66 -1.05 2.30
N VAL A 95 -0.60 -0.74 3.05
CA VAL A 95 0.37 -1.75 3.54
C VAL A 95 -0.33 -2.78 4.43
N LEU A 96 -1.11 -2.33 5.41
CA LEU A 96 -1.87 -3.23 6.28
C LEU A 96 -2.84 -4.09 5.48
N TYR A 97 -3.55 -3.49 4.51
CA TYR A 97 -4.49 -4.20 3.69
C TYR A 97 -3.79 -5.30 2.91
N PHE A 98 -2.73 -4.96 2.19
CA PHE A 98 -2.02 -5.88 1.32
C PHE A 98 -1.29 -6.97 2.12
N ALA A 99 -0.66 -6.63 3.24
CA ALA A 99 0.18 -7.55 4.01
C ALA A 99 -0.58 -8.74 4.60
N LYS A 100 -1.78 -8.52 5.16
CA LYS A 100 -2.52 -9.57 5.87
C LYS A 100 -4.02 -9.46 5.62
N LYS A 101 -4.68 -10.61 5.46
CA LYS A 101 -6.13 -10.73 5.46
C LYS A 101 -6.67 -10.73 6.90
N GLY A 102 -7.63 -9.87 7.20
CA GLY A 102 -8.26 -9.74 8.51
C GLY A 102 -9.48 -8.82 8.50
N LYS A 103 -10.12 -8.66 9.67
CA LYS A 103 -11.34 -7.84 9.80
C LYS A 103 -11.12 -6.37 9.42
N PHE A 104 -9.92 -5.85 9.66
CA PHE A 104 -9.55 -4.48 9.30
C PHE A 104 -9.74 -4.16 7.81
N ASN A 105 -9.53 -5.13 6.93
CA ASN A 105 -9.74 -4.97 5.48
C ASN A 105 -11.19 -4.63 5.12
N LEU A 106 -12.15 -5.01 5.97
CA LEU A 106 -13.57 -4.74 5.80
C LEU A 106 -14.01 -3.50 6.59
N VAL A 107 -13.55 -3.41 7.83
CA VAL A 107 -13.95 -2.34 8.76
C VAL A 107 -13.46 -0.97 8.29
N ILE A 108 -12.22 -0.85 7.80
CA ILE A 108 -11.66 0.45 7.41
C ILE A 108 -12.44 1.09 6.25
N PRO A 109 -12.70 0.40 5.12
CA PRO A 109 -13.51 0.98 4.05
C PRO A 109 -14.93 1.34 4.52
N ILE A 110 -15.56 0.52 5.37
CA ILE A 110 -16.90 0.82 5.91
C ILE A 110 -16.87 2.12 6.73
N ILE A 111 -15.90 2.27 7.64
CA ILE A 111 -15.75 3.49 8.43
C ILE A 111 -15.51 4.70 7.51
N ALA A 112 -14.68 4.55 6.47
CA ALA A 112 -14.42 5.61 5.51
C ALA A 112 -15.70 6.04 4.78
N ILE A 113 -16.52 5.08 4.30
CA ILE A 113 -17.83 5.35 3.68
C ILE A 113 -18.72 6.16 4.62
N LEU A 114 -18.87 5.69 5.86
CA LEU A 114 -19.71 6.36 6.86
C LEU A 114 -19.20 7.76 7.18
N ALA A 115 -17.89 7.93 7.38
CA ALA A 115 -17.28 9.22 7.66
C ALA A 115 -17.48 10.21 6.51
N PHE A 116 -17.34 9.77 5.26
CA PHE A 116 -17.53 10.63 4.10
C PHE A 116 -18.99 11.04 3.94
N ILE A 117 -19.92 10.08 4.01
CA ILE A 117 -21.36 10.36 3.87
C ILE A 117 -21.88 11.20 5.06
N ALA A 118 -21.26 11.15 6.24
CA ALA A 118 -21.63 12.03 7.34
C ALA A 118 -21.38 13.52 7.03
N HIS A 119 -20.41 13.84 6.16
CA HIS A 119 -20.11 15.21 5.76
C HIS A 119 -21.22 15.80 4.87
N PRO A 120 -21.64 17.08 5.04
CA PRO A 120 -22.70 17.69 4.23
C PRO A 120 -22.49 17.58 2.71
N ILE A 121 -21.26 17.82 2.24
CA ILE A 121 -20.90 17.64 0.83
C ILE A 121 -20.90 16.15 0.45
N GLY A 122 -20.41 15.27 1.33
CA GLY A 122 -20.35 13.84 1.03
C GLY A 122 -21.73 13.21 0.85
N ARG A 123 -22.77 13.76 1.50
CA ARG A 123 -24.17 13.38 1.23
C ARG A 123 -24.62 13.68 -0.19
N THR A 124 -24.18 14.80 -0.77
CA THR A 124 -24.58 15.18 -2.13
C THR A 124 -23.84 14.38 -3.20
N VAL A 125 -22.66 13.84 -2.87
CA VAL A 125 -21.84 12.98 -3.75
C VAL A 125 -21.61 11.59 -3.15
N TRP A 126 -22.61 11.02 -2.47
CA TRP A 126 -22.49 9.76 -1.73
C TRP A 126 -21.98 8.60 -2.62
N TYR A 127 -22.34 8.59 -3.90
CA TYR A 127 -21.93 7.59 -4.87
C TYR A 127 -20.42 7.56 -5.11
N PHE A 128 -19.69 8.64 -4.82
CA PHE A 128 -18.22 8.64 -4.87
C PHE A 128 -17.63 7.59 -3.92
N SER A 129 -18.26 7.37 -2.77
CA SER A 129 -17.84 6.37 -1.78
C SER A 129 -18.05 4.91 -2.25
N LEU A 130 -18.78 4.68 -3.35
CA LEU A 130 -18.95 3.33 -3.92
C LEU A 130 -17.64 2.70 -4.36
N PHE A 131 -16.63 3.51 -4.73
CA PHE A 131 -15.26 3.01 -4.95
C PHE A 131 -14.70 2.25 -3.75
N TRP A 132 -15.15 2.55 -2.53
CA TRP A 132 -14.66 1.93 -1.31
C TRP A 132 -15.39 0.63 -0.96
N THR A 133 -16.37 0.23 -1.77
CA THR A 133 -16.86 -1.16 -1.80
C THR A 133 -15.89 -2.11 -2.49
N ILE A 134 -15.04 -1.62 -3.39
CA ILE A 134 -14.02 -2.42 -4.09
C ILE A 134 -13.09 -3.17 -3.12
N PRO A 135 -12.47 -2.54 -2.09
CA PRO A 135 -11.64 -3.26 -1.12
C PRO A 135 -12.42 -4.28 -0.28
N ILE A 136 -13.74 -4.09 -0.10
CA ILE A 136 -14.61 -5.05 0.58
C ILE A 136 -14.84 -6.28 -0.32
N ILE A 137 -15.15 -6.07 -1.60
CA ILE A 137 -15.34 -7.15 -2.56
C ILE A 137 -14.02 -7.89 -2.80
N ALA A 138 -12.94 -7.15 -3.04
CA ALA A 138 -11.59 -7.67 -3.24
C ALA A 138 -11.11 -8.56 -2.08
N TYR A 139 -11.57 -8.31 -0.85
CA TYR A 139 -11.24 -9.13 0.31
C TYR A 139 -11.57 -10.61 0.12
N PHE A 140 -12.65 -10.93 -0.60
CA PHE A 140 -13.06 -12.32 -0.85
C PHE A 140 -12.24 -12.99 -1.96
N PHE A 141 -11.64 -12.20 -2.86
CA PHE A 141 -10.92 -12.69 -4.04
C PHE A 141 -9.39 -12.59 -3.95
N ARG A 142 -8.87 -11.83 -2.98
CA ARG A 142 -7.44 -11.48 -2.85
C ARG A 142 -6.49 -12.66 -2.71
N ASP A 143 -6.93 -13.79 -2.16
CA ASP A 143 -6.07 -14.95 -1.97
C ASP A 143 -5.87 -15.72 -3.29
N ARG A 144 -6.85 -15.60 -4.20
CA ARG A 144 -6.83 -16.22 -5.52
C ARG A 144 -6.19 -15.31 -6.57
N PHE A 145 -6.51 -14.02 -6.56
CA PHE A 145 -6.08 -13.08 -7.58
C PHE A 145 -5.23 -11.96 -6.98
N LEU A 146 -3.96 -11.87 -7.41
CA LEU A 146 -3.05 -10.80 -6.99
C LEU A 146 -3.62 -9.42 -7.32
N LEU A 147 -4.21 -9.26 -8.51
CA LEU A 147 -4.81 -8.00 -8.91
C LEU A 147 -5.95 -7.57 -7.98
N ALA A 148 -6.78 -8.51 -7.49
CA ALA A 148 -7.80 -8.19 -6.50
C ALA A 148 -7.16 -7.71 -5.18
N ARG A 149 -6.08 -8.35 -4.73
CA ARG A 149 -5.33 -7.91 -3.54
C ARG A 149 -4.76 -6.49 -3.71
N SER A 150 -4.21 -6.21 -4.89
CA SER A 150 -3.63 -4.90 -5.24
C SER A 150 -4.69 -3.81 -5.36
N LEU A 151 -5.82 -4.11 -6.01
CA LEU A 151 -7.00 -3.23 -6.06
C LEU A 151 -7.50 -2.91 -4.65
N GLY A 152 -7.64 -3.93 -3.80
CA GLY A 152 -8.06 -3.72 -2.43
C GLY A 152 -7.10 -2.83 -1.64
N ALA A 153 -5.79 -2.94 -1.85
CA ALA A 153 -4.82 -2.06 -1.20
C ALA A 153 -4.95 -0.60 -1.67
N THR A 154 -4.89 -0.36 -2.98
CA THR A 154 -4.93 1.01 -3.52
C THR A 154 -6.26 1.72 -3.24
N PHE A 155 -7.39 1.00 -3.29
CA PHE A 155 -8.69 1.57 -2.92
C PHE A 155 -8.87 1.72 -1.40
N THR A 156 -8.15 0.96 -0.57
CA THR A 156 -8.11 1.22 0.89
C THR A 156 -7.37 2.53 1.19
N ALA A 157 -6.22 2.78 0.54
CA ALA A 157 -5.55 4.07 0.64
C ALA A 157 -6.46 5.21 0.18
N HIS A 158 -7.14 5.04 -0.96
CA HIS A 158 -8.09 6.02 -1.47
C HIS A 158 -9.28 6.26 -0.52
N ALA A 159 -9.81 5.21 0.12
CA ALA A 159 -10.89 5.33 1.09
C ALA A 159 -10.47 6.16 2.31
N VAL A 160 -9.33 5.83 2.91
CA VAL A 160 -8.78 6.59 4.05
C VAL A 160 -8.47 8.03 3.66
N GLY A 161 -7.83 8.22 2.51
CA GLY A 161 -7.49 9.54 1.99
C GLY A 161 -8.73 10.39 1.75
N GLY A 162 -9.72 9.88 1.02
CA GLY A 162 -10.96 10.60 0.71
C GLY A 162 -11.79 10.94 1.95
N ALA A 163 -11.88 10.00 2.91
CA ALA A 163 -12.56 10.24 4.18
C ALA A 163 -11.86 11.32 5.00
N LEU A 164 -10.53 11.37 5.07
CA LEU A 164 -9.82 12.45 5.76
C LEU A 164 -9.94 13.78 5.00
N TRP A 165 -9.79 13.74 3.68
CA TRP A 165 -9.71 14.94 2.84
C TRP A 165 -11.00 15.75 2.83
N ILE A 166 -12.16 15.08 2.82
CA ILE A 166 -13.44 15.79 2.80
C ILE A 166 -13.67 16.61 4.08
N TRP A 167 -13.19 16.13 5.23
CA TRP A 167 -13.33 16.82 6.51
C TRP A 167 -12.28 17.92 6.72
N VAL A 168 -11.13 17.85 6.03
CA VAL A 168 -10.06 18.84 6.16
C VAL A 168 -10.23 19.99 5.16
N PHE A 169 -10.56 19.70 3.91
CA PHE A 169 -10.54 20.69 2.82
C PHE A 169 -11.91 21.02 2.23
N ALA A 170 -12.97 20.29 2.63
CA ALA A 170 -14.36 20.55 2.24
C ALA A 170 -14.54 20.93 0.76
N LEU A 171 -13.87 20.20 -0.15
CA LEU A 171 -13.89 20.48 -1.58
C LEU A 171 -15.33 20.46 -2.13
N PRO A 172 -15.68 21.35 -3.08
CA PRO A 172 -17.01 21.37 -3.69
C PRO A 172 -17.38 20.04 -4.33
N ALA A 173 -18.69 19.74 -4.36
CA ALA A 173 -19.24 18.52 -4.97
C ALA A 173 -18.78 18.31 -6.42
N SER A 174 -18.67 19.38 -7.21
CA SER A 174 -18.21 19.32 -8.60
C SER A 174 -16.80 18.73 -8.75
N ILE A 175 -15.90 19.01 -7.79
CA ILE A 175 -14.53 18.48 -7.80
C ILE A 175 -14.53 16.97 -7.53
N TRP A 176 -15.33 16.51 -6.56
CA TRP A 176 -15.50 15.08 -6.30
C TRP A 176 -16.03 14.34 -7.53
N ILE A 177 -16.99 14.94 -8.24
CA ILE A 177 -17.54 14.38 -9.48
C ILE A 177 -16.46 14.29 -10.56
N SER A 178 -15.67 15.35 -10.77
CA SER A 178 -14.61 15.34 -11.79
C SER A 178 -13.49 14.35 -11.48
N LEU A 179 -13.29 13.97 -10.22
CA LEU A 179 -12.29 12.99 -9.81
C LEU A 179 -12.68 11.55 -10.15
N ILE A 180 -13.95 11.24 -10.43
CA ILE A 180 -14.41 9.86 -10.71
C ILE A 180 -13.59 9.17 -11.81
N PRO A 181 -13.44 9.72 -13.03
CA PRO A 181 -12.63 9.09 -14.07
C PRO A 181 -11.15 8.98 -13.68
N VAL A 182 -10.61 9.99 -12.99
CA VAL A 182 -9.21 10.02 -12.53
C VAL A 182 -8.95 8.88 -11.54
N VAL A 183 -9.86 8.69 -10.57
CA VAL A 183 -9.78 7.60 -9.59
C VAL A 183 -9.76 6.25 -10.28
N VAL A 184 -10.65 6.00 -11.25
CA VAL A 184 -10.67 4.71 -11.98
C VAL A 184 -9.31 4.44 -12.63
N LEU A 185 -8.79 5.41 -13.38
CA LEU A 185 -7.55 5.25 -14.14
C LEU A 185 -6.34 5.08 -13.20
N GLU A 186 -6.18 5.98 -12.23
CA GLU A 186 -5.05 5.94 -11.31
C GLU A 186 -5.07 4.69 -10.45
N ARG A 187 -6.24 4.29 -9.91
CA ARG A 187 -6.32 3.11 -9.05
C ARG A 187 -6.04 1.84 -9.85
N ALA A 188 -6.46 1.76 -11.11
CA ALA A 188 -6.10 0.66 -12.00
C ALA A 188 -4.58 0.61 -12.26
N LEU A 189 -3.97 1.76 -12.60
CA LEU A 189 -2.53 1.88 -12.82
C LEU A 189 -1.73 1.46 -11.57
N PHE A 190 -2.16 1.93 -10.40
CA PHE A 190 -1.52 1.59 -9.13
C PHE A 190 -1.67 0.10 -8.84
N ALA A 191 -2.85 -0.49 -9.06
CA ALA A 191 -3.06 -1.92 -8.84
C ALA A 191 -2.18 -2.80 -9.74
N ILE A 192 -1.96 -2.39 -11.00
CA ILE A 192 -1.02 -3.05 -11.91
C ILE A 192 0.41 -2.88 -11.38
N GLY A 193 0.82 -1.66 -11.05
CA GLY A 193 2.15 -1.37 -10.50
C GLY A 193 2.45 -2.21 -9.26
N ILE A 194 1.53 -2.26 -8.30
CA ILE A 194 1.64 -3.07 -7.08
C ILE A 194 1.79 -4.56 -7.40
N SER A 195 1.01 -5.07 -8.34
CA SER A 195 1.06 -6.49 -8.72
C SER A 195 2.41 -6.83 -9.37
N VAL A 196 2.89 -5.99 -10.29
CA VAL A 196 4.19 -6.15 -10.94
C VAL A 196 5.32 -6.08 -9.91
N SER A 197 5.33 -5.04 -9.06
CA SER A 197 6.31 -4.89 -8.00
C SER A 197 6.30 -6.08 -7.04
N PHE A 198 5.13 -6.61 -6.69
CA PHE A 198 5.02 -7.79 -5.84
C PHE A 198 5.73 -8.99 -6.45
N VAL A 199 5.44 -9.32 -7.72
CA VAL A 199 6.05 -10.46 -8.40
C VAL A 199 7.56 -10.29 -8.51
N LEU A 200 8.04 -9.11 -8.92
CA LEU A 200 9.47 -8.84 -9.06
C LEU A 200 10.21 -8.98 -7.72
N VAL A 201 9.68 -8.35 -6.66
CA VAL A 201 10.33 -8.36 -5.34
C VAL A 201 10.25 -9.75 -4.70
N ASN A 202 9.13 -10.46 -4.84
CA ASN A 202 9.00 -11.84 -4.34
C ASN A 202 10.05 -12.76 -4.97
N ASN A 203 10.27 -12.65 -6.29
CA ASN A 203 11.28 -13.44 -6.98
C ASN A 203 12.72 -13.00 -6.63
N LEU A 204 12.97 -11.70 -6.53
CA LEU A 204 14.27 -11.18 -6.12
C LEU A 204 14.65 -11.66 -4.71
N LEU A 205 13.73 -11.55 -3.74
CA LEU A 205 13.99 -12.01 -2.38
C LEU A 205 14.19 -13.53 -2.32
N ALA A 206 13.42 -14.31 -3.09
CA ALA A 206 13.62 -15.75 -3.21
C ALA A 206 15.01 -16.10 -3.76
N PHE A 207 15.45 -15.39 -4.80
CA PHE A 207 16.80 -15.54 -5.36
C PHE A 207 17.90 -15.18 -4.34
N LEU A 208 17.77 -14.05 -3.65
CA LEU A 208 18.74 -13.61 -2.64
C LEU A 208 18.81 -14.55 -1.44
N GLN A 209 17.68 -15.11 -1.02
CA GLN A 209 17.62 -16.11 0.04
C GLN A 209 18.28 -17.42 -0.41
N LYS A 210 18.03 -17.89 -1.64
CA LYS A 210 18.69 -19.07 -2.22
C LYS A 210 20.21 -18.92 -2.31
N LYS A 211 20.70 -17.72 -2.65
CA LYS A 211 22.13 -17.42 -2.71
C LYS A 211 22.76 -17.14 -1.35
N HIS A 212 22.01 -17.26 -0.26
CA HIS A 212 22.44 -16.94 1.10
C HIS A 212 22.99 -15.52 1.27
N ILE A 213 22.63 -14.59 0.36
CA ILE A 213 23.06 -13.18 0.41
C ILE A 213 22.26 -12.45 1.51
N LEU A 214 20.96 -12.75 1.63
CA LEU A 214 20.08 -12.21 2.67
C LEU A 214 19.26 -13.32 3.32
N ASN A 215 19.61 -13.72 4.54
CA ASN A 215 18.89 -14.73 5.31
C ASN A 215 18.02 -14.11 6.42
N LEU A 216 17.08 -13.26 6.01
CA LEU A 216 16.16 -12.58 6.93
C LEU A 216 14.89 -13.38 7.23
N GLY A 217 14.70 -14.53 6.57
CA GLY A 217 13.50 -15.35 6.72
C GLY A 217 12.27 -14.69 6.10
N PHE A 218 12.39 -14.30 4.83
CA PHE A 218 11.30 -13.63 4.13
C PHE A 218 10.12 -14.57 3.91
N ASN A 219 8.90 -14.04 4.03
CA ASN A 219 7.69 -14.71 3.60
C ASN A 219 7.62 -14.63 2.07
N ILE A 220 8.11 -15.67 1.41
CA ILE A 220 8.03 -15.83 -0.05
C ILE A 220 6.76 -16.59 -0.41
N GLU A 221 5.96 -16.04 -1.33
CA GLU A 221 4.77 -16.73 -1.84
C GLU A 221 5.12 -17.56 -3.07
N GLY A 222 5.14 -18.89 -2.90
CA GLY A 222 5.56 -19.84 -3.94
C GLY A 222 4.77 -19.77 -5.25
N LYS A 223 3.46 -19.52 -5.17
CA LYS A 223 2.56 -19.40 -6.34
C LYS A 223 2.91 -18.26 -7.31
N TYR A 224 3.78 -17.34 -6.91
CA TYR A 224 4.23 -16.21 -7.73
C TYR A 224 5.72 -16.28 -8.07
N LEU A 225 6.38 -17.41 -7.82
CA LEU A 225 7.74 -17.64 -8.29
C LEU A 225 7.75 -17.92 -9.79
N LEU A 226 8.86 -17.57 -10.46
CA LEU A 226 9.06 -17.73 -11.89
C LEU A 226 10.22 -18.68 -12.17
N GLY A 227 10.13 -19.42 -13.27
CA GLY A 227 11.22 -20.26 -13.79
C GLY A 227 11.72 -21.32 -12.79
N ALA A 228 13.05 -21.41 -12.65
CA ALA A 228 13.70 -22.41 -11.79
C ALA A 228 13.27 -22.32 -10.31
N LEU A 229 12.98 -21.10 -9.81
CA LEU A 229 12.53 -20.90 -8.42
C LEU A 229 11.15 -21.52 -8.18
N TYR A 230 10.27 -21.52 -9.18
CA TYR A 230 8.95 -22.14 -9.08
C TYR A 230 9.03 -23.67 -9.00
N HIS A 231 9.77 -24.28 -9.94
CA HIS A 231 9.89 -25.75 -10.00
C HIS A 231 10.46 -26.35 -8.72
N GLU A 232 11.52 -25.74 -8.17
CA GLU A 232 12.15 -26.20 -6.93
C GLU A 232 11.23 -26.06 -5.71
N SER A 233 10.39 -25.01 -5.65
CA SER A 233 9.43 -24.83 -4.55
C SER A 233 8.32 -25.91 -4.55
N ASN A 234 7.92 -26.39 -5.73
CA ASN A 234 6.90 -27.41 -5.88
C ASN A 234 7.43 -28.84 -5.70
N THR A 235 8.70 -29.11 -6.03
CA THR A 235 9.32 -30.41 -5.73
C THR A 235 9.60 -30.64 -4.25
N GLN A 236 9.75 -29.57 -3.45
CA GLN A 236 9.88 -29.69 -2.00
C GLN A 236 8.54 -29.86 -1.26
N THR A 237 7.40 -29.59 -1.91
CA THR A 237 6.07 -29.61 -1.29
C THR A 237 5.22 -30.83 -1.67
N ASN A 238 5.63 -31.60 -2.68
CA ASN A 238 5.05 -32.91 -3.01
C ASN A 238 6.08 -34.02 -2.73
N PRO A 239 6.00 -34.71 -1.57
CA PRO A 239 6.74 -35.95 -1.35
C PRO A 239 6.21 -37.09 -2.24
#